data_AF-A0A3D6CJJ8-F1
#
_entry.id   AF-A0A3D6CJJ8-F1
#
_cell.length_a   1.000
_cell.length_b   1.000
_cell.length_c   1.000
_cell.angle_alpha   90.00
_cell.angle_beta   90.00
_cell.angle_gamma   90.00
#
_symmetry.space_group_name_H-M   'P 1'
#
loop_
_entity.id
_entity.type
_entity.pdbx_description
1 polymer ?
#
loop_
_entity_poly.entity_id
_entity_poly.type
_entity_poly.pdbx_seq_one_letter_code
_entity_poly.pdbx_strand_id
1 'polypeptide(L)'
;MIDPREAISEKAVLIGVITQQQDETQSDEYLDELEFLTSTAGGVAVKRFVQKMERPNPKTFLGVGKLDEVRAYIESHNIGTAIFDDELSPAQIRNIEKVLDCKILDRTNLILDIFAQRAQSSSAKTQVELAQCQYLLPRLTRLWTHLDKQKGGIGMRGPGETEIETDRRIIRDKIDVLKKKLRTIDKQMSVQRKNRGKMVRVALVG
;
A
#
# COMPACT_ATOMS: atom_id res chain seq x y z
N MET A 1 8.89 11.55 -33.93
CA MET A 1 8.54 10.13 -33.71
C MET A 1 8.83 9.83 -32.26
N ILE A 2 7.81 9.89 -31.41
CA ILE A 2 7.91 9.52 -30.00
C ILE A 2 7.57 8.05 -29.94
N ASP A 3 8.57 7.24 -29.59
CA ASP A 3 8.45 5.81 -29.40
C ASP A 3 7.48 5.55 -28.23
N PRO A 4 6.32 4.91 -28.46
CA PRO A 4 5.41 4.55 -27.38
C PRO A 4 6.07 3.39 -26.65
N ARG A 5 6.81 3.68 -25.58
CA ARG A 5 7.07 2.66 -24.57
C ARG A 5 5.70 2.14 -24.16
N GLU A 6 5.35 0.93 -24.59
CA GLU A 6 4.26 0.17 -24.00
C GLU A 6 4.37 0.37 -22.49
N ALA A 7 3.36 0.99 -21.89
CA ALA A 7 3.25 0.99 -20.45
C ALA A 7 3.10 -0.48 -20.07
N ILE A 8 4.20 -1.14 -19.72
CA ILE A 8 4.19 -2.52 -19.27
C ILE A 8 3.35 -2.52 -18.01
N SER A 9 2.08 -2.87 -18.15
CA SER A 9 1.16 -2.92 -17.03
C SER A 9 1.62 -4.05 -16.12
N GLU A 10 1.83 -3.72 -14.85
CA GLU A 10 2.32 -4.66 -13.85
C GLU A 10 1.24 -5.73 -13.63
N LYS A 11 1.52 -6.98 -14.02
CA LYS A 11 0.62 -8.09 -13.76
C LYS A 11 0.57 -8.34 -12.25
N ALA A 12 -0.64 -8.52 -11.72
CA ALA A 12 -0.87 -8.72 -10.31
C ALA A 12 -1.83 -9.88 -10.03
N VAL A 13 -1.58 -10.62 -8.95
CA VAL A 13 -2.57 -11.52 -8.35
C VAL A 13 -3.34 -10.78 -7.26
N LEU A 14 -4.64 -11.03 -7.16
CA LEU A 14 -5.50 -10.50 -6.10
C LEU A 14 -5.74 -11.59 -5.06
N ILE A 15 -5.65 -11.22 -3.79
CA ILE A 15 -5.73 -12.16 -2.67
C ILE A 15 -6.75 -11.65 -1.65
N GLY A 16 -7.78 -12.45 -1.39
CA GLY A 16 -8.82 -12.18 -0.39
C GLY A 16 -8.97 -13.32 0.61
N VAL A 17 -9.53 -12.99 1.78
CA VAL A 17 -9.91 -13.96 2.81
C VAL A 17 -11.39 -13.81 3.10
N ILE A 18 -12.11 -14.92 3.14
CA ILE A 18 -13.52 -14.96 3.54
C ILE A 18 -13.56 -15.35 5.01
N THR A 19 -14.05 -14.44 5.85
CA THR A 19 -14.23 -14.66 7.28
C THR A 19 -15.68 -15.01 7.63
N GLN A 20 -15.97 -15.47 8.85
CA GLN A 20 -17.35 -15.78 9.28
C GLN A 20 -18.29 -14.57 9.25
N GLN A 21 -17.76 -13.35 9.24
CA GLN A 21 -18.53 -12.10 9.23
C GLN A 21 -18.81 -11.60 7.81
N GLN A 22 -18.28 -12.30 6.80
CA GLN A 22 -18.21 -11.83 5.44
C GLN A 22 -18.65 -12.97 4.52
N ASP A 23 -19.84 -12.85 3.95
CA ASP A 23 -20.36 -13.88 3.05
C ASP A 23 -19.59 -13.88 1.72
N GLU A 24 -19.67 -14.99 0.98
CA GLU A 24 -18.97 -15.18 -0.30
C GLU A 24 -19.26 -14.05 -1.30
N THR A 25 -20.51 -13.59 -1.35
CA THR A 25 -20.92 -12.48 -2.23
C THR A 25 -20.20 -11.18 -1.89
N GLN A 26 -20.02 -10.88 -0.60
CA GLN A 26 -19.33 -9.67 -0.16
C GLN A 26 -17.83 -9.73 -0.48
N SER A 27 -17.23 -10.91 -0.38
CA SER A 27 -15.83 -11.10 -0.80
C SER A 27 -15.66 -10.93 -2.30
N ASP A 28 -16.60 -11.40 -3.11
CA ASP A 28 -16.55 -11.20 -4.57
C ASP A 28 -16.66 -9.72 -4.93
N GLU A 29 -17.58 -8.98 -4.30
CA GLU A 29 -17.71 -7.52 -4.48
C GLU A 29 -16.42 -6.76 -4.11
N TYR A 30 -15.77 -7.14 -3.01
CA TYR A 30 -14.50 -6.51 -2.61
C TYR A 30 -13.35 -6.84 -3.56
N LEU A 31 -13.32 -8.04 -4.13
CA LEU A 31 -12.32 -8.40 -5.14
C LEU A 31 -12.60 -7.73 -6.49
N ASP A 32 -13.86 -7.52 -6.85
CA ASP A 32 -14.24 -6.70 -8.01
C ASP A 32 -13.77 -5.25 -7.81
N GLU A 33 -13.98 -4.68 -6.63
CA GLU A 33 -13.47 -3.37 -6.27
C GLU A 33 -11.93 -3.33 -6.32
N LEU A 34 -11.26 -4.34 -5.75
CA LEU A 34 -9.79 -4.42 -5.74
C LEU A 34 -9.22 -4.53 -7.15
N GLU A 35 -9.88 -5.26 -8.05
CA GLU A 35 -9.53 -5.31 -9.46
C GLU A 35 -9.67 -3.94 -10.12
N PHE A 36 -10.77 -3.23 -9.85
CA PHE A 36 -10.97 -1.88 -10.34
C PHE A 36 -9.90 -0.91 -9.83
N LEU A 37 -9.55 -0.97 -8.54
CA LEU A 37 -8.45 -0.18 -7.96
C LEU A 37 -7.11 -0.51 -8.64
N THR A 38 -6.84 -1.80 -8.87
CA THR A 38 -5.61 -2.26 -9.54
C THR A 38 -5.51 -1.70 -10.96
N SER A 39 -6.60 -1.76 -11.73
CA SER A 39 -6.66 -1.18 -13.06
C SER A 39 -6.47 0.34 -13.04
N THR A 40 -7.03 1.02 -12.05
CA THR A 40 -6.90 2.46 -11.85
C THR A 40 -5.46 2.88 -11.54
N ALA A 41 -4.70 2.05 -10.83
CA ALA A 41 -3.30 2.28 -10.52
C ALA A 41 -2.35 1.95 -11.70
N GLY A 42 -2.87 1.34 -12.78
CA GLY A 42 -2.11 0.95 -13.97
C GLY A 42 -1.64 -0.51 -13.99
N GLY A 43 -2.12 -1.35 -13.06
CA GLY A 43 -1.85 -2.80 -13.04
C GLY A 43 -2.93 -3.62 -13.75
N VAL A 44 -2.64 -4.89 -14.02
CA VAL A 44 -3.59 -5.85 -14.60
C VAL A 44 -3.74 -7.03 -13.64
N ALA A 45 -4.96 -7.21 -13.12
CA ALA A 45 -5.31 -8.37 -12.33
C ALA A 45 -5.40 -9.61 -13.24
N VAL A 46 -4.56 -10.62 -13.00
CA VAL A 46 -4.53 -11.84 -13.84
C VAL A 46 -5.18 -13.05 -13.18
N LYS A 47 -5.31 -13.04 -11.85
CA LYS A 47 -5.92 -14.13 -11.08
C LYS A 47 -6.36 -13.65 -9.71
N ARG A 48 -7.48 -14.20 -9.24
CA ARG A 48 -7.97 -14.04 -7.86
C ARG A 48 -7.73 -15.33 -7.07
N PHE A 49 -7.24 -15.18 -5.86
CA PHE A 49 -7.09 -16.24 -4.87
C PHE A 49 -7.89 -15.91 -3.63
N VAL A 50 -8.71 -16.86 -3.20
CA VAL A 50 -9.57 -16.69 -2.04
C VAL A 50 -9.40 -17.87 -1.10
N GLN A 51 -9.36 -17.59 0.20
CA GLN A 51 -9.34 -18.63 1.22
C GLN A 51 -10.39 -18.37 2.29
N LYS A 52 -11.26 -19.37 2.51
CA LYS A 52 -12.20 -19.38 3.64
C LYS A 52 -11.46 -19.75 4.92
N MET A 53 -11.56 -18.92 5.95
CA MET A 53 -11.01 -19.19 7.29
C MET A 53 -11.71 -18.34 8.35
N GLU A 54 -11.78 -18.81 9.59
CA GLU A 54 -12.44 -18.05 10.66
C GLU A 54 -11.77 -16.71 10.94
N ARG A 55 -10.44 -16.68 10.90
CA ARG A 55 -9.63 -15.48 11.11
C ARG A 55 -8.37 -15.52 10.24
N PRO A 56 -7.92 -14.40 9.66
CA PRO A 56 -6.67 -14.30 8.93
C PRO A 56 -5.48 -14.78 9.77
N ASN A 57 -4.53 -15.46 9.13
CA ASN A 57 -3.34 -15.94 9.83
C ASN A 57 -2.49 -14.74 10.28
N PRO A 58 -2.14 -14.62 11.59
CA PRO A 58 -1.36 -13.48 12.08
C PRO A 58 0.06 -13.42 11.49
N LYS A 59 0.59 -14.53 10.97
CA LYS A 59 1.93 -14.59 10.38
C LYS A 59 1.95 -14.30 8.89
N THR A 60 1.03 -14.86 8.12
CA THR A 60 1.09 -14.89 6.65
C THR A 60 -0.20 -14.45 5.96
N PHE A 61 -1.20 -14.03 6.74
CA PHE A 61 -2.55 -13.68 6.30
C PHE A 61 -3.34 -14.88 5.73
N LEU A 62 -2.74 -15.62 4.79
CA LEU A 62 -3.20 -16.91 4.26
C LEU A 62 -2.66 -18.10 5.05
N GLY A 63 -3.28 -19.27 4.86
CA GLY A 63 -2.72 -20.55 5.27
C GLY A 63 -1.57 -21.00 4.37
N VAL A 64 -0.66 -21.81 4.90
CA VAL A 64 0.59 -22.23 4.21
C VAL A 64 0.30 -22.85 2.85
N GLY A 65 -0.63 -23.81 2.76
CA GLY A 65 -0.92 -24.48 1.48
C GLY A 65 -1.48 -23.55 0.41
N LYS A 66 -2.27 -22.54 0.78
CA LYS A 66 -2.77 -21.54 -0.17
C LYS A 66 -1.65 -20.60 -0.61
N LEU A 67 -0.75 -20.24 0.31
CA LEU A 67 0.40 -19.41 0.00
C LEU A 67 1.36 -20.12 -0.99
N ASP A 68 1.55 -21.43 -0.85
CA ASP A 68 2.32 -22.25 -1.79
C ASP A 68 1.65 -22.32 -3.17
N GLU A 69 0.32 -22.43 -3.23
CA GLU A 69 -0.45 -22.37 -4.47
C GLU A 69 -0.28 -21.02 -5.19
N VAL A 70 -0.38 -19.92 -4.45
CA VAL A 70 -0.15 -18.57 -4.96
C VAL A 70 1.28 -18.42 -5.49
N ARG A 71 2.27 -18.91 -4.74
CA ARG A 71 3.68 -18.91 -5.14
C ARG A 71 3.90 -19.65 -6.46
N ALA A 72 3.39 -20.87 -6.57
CA ALA A 72 3.52 -21.67 -7.79
C ALA A 72 2.89 -20.98 -9.00
N TYR A 73 1.76 -20.29 -8.81
CA TYR A 73 1.13 -19.50 -9.86
C TYR A 73 1.97 -18.28 -10.27
N ILE A 74 2.52 -17.56 -9.29
CA ILE A 74 3.38 -16.40 -9.51
C ILE A 74 4.64 -16.80 -10.30
N GLU A 75 5.33 -17.86 -9.88
CA GLU A 75 6.54 -18.36 -10.53
C GLU A 75 6.26 -18.84 -11.97
N SER A 76 5.16 -19.57 -12.18
CA SER A 76 4.80 -20.10 -13.52
C SER A 76 4.36 -19.02 -14.52
N HIS A 77 3.76 -17.92 -14.05
CA HIS A 77 3.24 -16.86 -14.90
C HIS A 77 4.11 -15.59 -14.89
N ASN A 78 5.25 -15.62 -14.18
CA ASN A 78 6.19 -14.52 -14.00
C ASN A 78 5.49 -13.21 -13.56
N ILE A 79 4.74 -13.30 -12.47
CA ILE A 79 3.94 -12.20 -11.94
C ILE A 79 4.77 -11.43 -10.89
N GLY A 80 4.86 -10.11 -11.04
CA GLY A 80 5.70 -9.27 -10.17
C GLY A 80 5.03 -8.81 -8.88
N THR A 81 3.69 -8.89 -8.79
CA THR A 81 2.94 -8.27 -7.71
C THR A 81 1.85 -9.18 -7.13
N ALA A 82 1.72 -9.18 -5.81
CA ALA A 82 0.58 -9.73 -5.11
C ALA A 82 -0.14 -8.62 -4.31
N ILE A 83 -1.43 -8.44 -4.56
CA ILE A 83 -2.27 -7.42 -3.94
C ILE A 83 -3.24 -8.10 -2.98
N PHE A 84 -3.20 -7.68 -1.72
CA PHE A 84 -4.08 -8.18 -0.65
C PHE A 84 -5.23 -7.21 -0.42
N ASP A 85 -6.43 -7.76 -0.25
CA ASP A 85 -7.64 -6.97 -0.05
C ASP A 85 -7.70 -6.26 1.32
N ASP A 86 -7.07 -6.86 2.34
CA ASP A 86 -6.99 -6.27 3.68
C ASP A 86 -5.65 -5.61 3.95
N GLU A 87 -5.63 -4.66 4.89
CA GLU A 87 -4.40 -4.07 5.39
C GLU A 87 -3.52 -5.12 6.07
N LEU A 88 -2.27 -5.20 5.64
CA LEU A 88 -1.31 -6.14 6.19
C LEU A 88 -0.47 -5.48 7.29
N SER A 89 -0.27 -6.22 8.39
CA SER A 89 0.72 -5.82 9.39
C SER A 89 2.14 -5.86 8.81
N PRO A 90 3.09 -5.06 9.35
CA PRO A 90 4.48 -5.11 8.92
C PRO A 90 5.10 -6.51 9.03
N ALA A 91 4.61 -7.36 9.94
CA ALA A 91 5.06 -8.73 10.10
C ALA A 91 4.56 -9.65 9.00
N GLN A 92 3.28 -9.51 8.62
CA GLN A 92 2.69 -10.29 7.53
C GLN A 92 3.37 -9.97 6.21
N ILE A 93 3.50 -8.70 5.84
CA ILE A 93 4.14 -8.26 4.58
C ILE A 93 5.47 -8.99 4.38
N ARG A 94 6.35 -8.97 5.39
CA ARG A 94 7.67 -9.60 5.31
C ARG A 94 7.63 -11.11 5.19
N ASN A 95 6.75 -11.76 5.94
CA ASN A 95 6.68 -13.21 5.91
C ASN A 95 6.14 -13.69 4.55
N ILE A 96 5.18 -12.95 4.00
CA ILE A 96 4.62 -13.19 2.66
C ILE A 96 5.68 -12.92 1.60
N GLU A 97 6.36 -11.77 1.65
CA GLU A 97 7.43 -11.39 0.71
C GLU A 97 8.55 -12.44 0.66
N LYS A 98 8.95 -12.99 1.82
CA LYS A 98 9.93 -14.10 1.88
C LYS A 98 9.46 -15.39 1.22
N VAL A 99 8.15 -15.63 1.16
CA VAL A 99 7.60 -16.87 0.60
C VAL A 99 7.29 -16.71 -0.88
N LEU A 100 6.72 -15.57 -1.27
CA LEU A 100 6.25 -15.30 -2.64
C LEU A 100 7.33 -14.68 -3.54
N ASP A 101 8.40 -14.11 -2.96
CA ASP A 101 9.52 -13.47 -3.69
C ASP A 101 9.07 -12.43 -4.73
N CYS A 102 8.03 -11.67 -4.40
CA CYS A 102 7.45 -10.64 -5.26
C CYS A 102 7.01 -9.42 -4.46
N LYS A 103 6.67 -8.33 -5.16
CA LYS A 103 6.19 -7.10 -4.55
C LYS A 103 4.83 -7.32 -3.89
N ILE A 104 4.74 -7.05 -2.60
CA ILE A 104 3.49 -7.16 -1.84
C ILE A 104 2.85 -5.78 -1.69
N LEU A 105 1.59 -5.66 -2.11
CA LEU A 105 0.75 -4.49 -1.88
C LEU A 105 -0.47 -4.89 -1.06
N ASP A 106 -0.94 -3.98 -0.21
CA ASP A 106 -2.25 -4.09 0.42
C ASP A 106 -3.19 -3.02 -0.14
N ARG A 107 -4.48 -3.15 0.15
CA ARG A 107 -5.52 -2.21 -0.27
C ARG A 107 -5.20 -0.78 0.15
N THR A 108 -4.70 -0.56 1.37
CA THR A 108 -4.34 0.77 1.87
C THR A 108 -3.24 1.41 1.01
N ASN A 109 -2.16 0.69 0.70
CA ASN A 109 -1.07 1.19 -0.12
C ASN A 109 -1.53 1.46 -1.56
N LEU A 110 -2.33 0.57 -2.15
CA LEU A 110 -2.90 0.76 -3.48
C LEU A 110 -3.75 2.04 -3.56
N ILE A 111 -4.60 2.28 -2.56
CA ILE A 111 -5.42 3.50 -2.47
C ILE A 111 -4.53 4.74 -2.35
N LEU A 112 -3.48 4.69 -1.52
CA LEU A 112 -2.54 5.81 -1.37
C LEU A 112 -1.80 6.11 -2.68
N ASP A 113 -1.43 5.10 -3.45
CA ASP A 113 -0.80 5.26 -4.77
C ASP A 113 -1.75 5.91 -5.78
N ILE A 114 -3.01 5.46 -5.83
CA ILE A 114 -4.04 6.09 -6.68
C ILE A 114 -4.25 7.56 -6.28
N PHE A 115 -4.32 7.84 -4.98
CA PHE A 115 -4.45 9.22 -4.50
C PHE A 115 -3.22 10.06 -4.82
N ALA A 116 -2.02 9.50 -4.78
CA ALA A 116 -0.79 10.21 -5.15
C ALA A 116 -0.79 10.57 -6.63
N GLN A 117 -1.24 9.66 -7.50
CA GLN A 117 -1.39 9.90 -8.94
C GLN A 117 -2.45 10.98 -9.23
N ARG A 118 -3.54 11.02 -8.46
CA ARG A 118 -4.66 11.96 -8.67
C ARG A 118 -4.52 13.30 -7.96
N ALA A 119 -3.65 13.42 -6.95
CA ALA A 119 -3.51 14.63 -6.15
C ALA A 119 -2.96 15.81 -6.97
N GLN A 120 -3.84 16.73 -7.39
CA GLN A 120 -3.44 17.91 -8.17
C GLN A 120 -3.16 19.14 -7.30
N SER A 121 -3.98 19.37 -6.26
CA SER A 121 -3.86 20.56 -5.41
C SER A 121 -2.74 20.42 -4.38
N SER A 122 -2.16 21.55 -3.95
CA SER A 122 -1.14 21.56 -2.88
C SER A 122 -1.67 20.93 -1.58
N SER A 123 -2.95 21.14 -1.27
CA SER A 123 -3.64 20.52 -0.12
C SER A 123 -3.70 19.01 -0.25
N ALA A 124 -4.20 18.50 -1.39
CA ALA A 124 -4.34 17.08 -1.63
C ALA A 124 -2.96 16.38 -1.63
N LYS A 125 -1.97 16.96 -2.32
CA LYS A 125 -0.59 16.43 -2.34
C LYS A 125 -0.01 16.32 -0.93
N THR A 126 -0.14 17.37 -0.13
CA THR A 126 0.34 17.40 1.26
C THR A 126 -0.36 16.34 2.13
N GLN A 127 -1.67 16.15 1.95
CA GLN A 127 -2.45 15.17 2.71
C GLN A 127 -2.10 13.73 2.34
N VAL A 128 -1.96 13.43 1.05
CA VAL A 128 -1.58 12.09 0.57
C VAL A 128 -0.16 11.76 1.01
N GLU A 129 0.78 12.69 0.86
CA GLU A 129 2.17 12.49 1.29
C GLU A 129 2.27 12.25 2.81
N LEU A 130 1.45 12.96 3.59
CA LEU A 130 1.34 12.72 5.04
C LEU A 130 0.85 11.30 5.33
N ALA A 131 -0.20 10.86 4.65
CA ALA A 131 -0.76 9.52 4.82
C ALA A 131 0.24 8.42 4.42
N GLN A 132 0.95 8.59 3.30
CA GLN A 132 2.04 7.69 2.88
C GLN A 132 3.15 7.61 3.93
N CYS A 133 3.59 8.75 4.48
CA CYS A 133 4.61 8.76 5.53
C CYS A 133 4.13 8.04 6.80
N GLN A 134 2.87 8.23 7.20
CA GLN A 134 2.29 7.55 8.36
C GLN A 134 2.15 6.05 8.14
N TYR A 135 1.76 5.62 6.93
CA TYR A 135 1.67 4.22 6.56
C TYR A 135 3.05 3.54 6.53
N LEU A 136 4.06 4.23 6.01
CA LEU A 136 5.43 3.73 5.87
C LEU A 136 6.17 3.65 7.20
N LEU A 137 5.98 4.61 8.12
CA LEU A 137 6.71 4.69 9.39
C LEU A 137 6.78 3.36 10.20
N PRO A 138 5.66 2.65 10.48
CA PRO A 138 5.70 1.36 11.18
C PRO A 138 6.31 0.23 10.33
N ARG A 139 6.43 0.42 9.01
CA ARG A 139 6.87 -0.57 8.02
C ARG A 139 8.34 -0.45 7.60
N LEU A 140 8.99 0.70 7.84
CA LEU A 140 10.41 0.99 7.49
C LEU A 140 11.44 -0.01 8.03
N THR A 141 11.22 -0.47 9.27
CA THR A 141 12.24 -1.13 10.10
C THR A 141 12.92 -2.35 9.49
N ARG A 142 12.38 -2.93 8.41
CA ARG A 142 12.90 -4.19 7.87
C ARG A 142 12.95 -4.28 6.34
N LEU A 143 12.57 -3.22 5.61
CA LEU A 143 12.95 -3.07 4.19
C LEU A 143 14.49 -3.15 4.03
N TRP A 144 15.22 -2.67 5.04
CA TRP A 144 16.68 -2.72 5.12
C TRP A 144 17.29 -4.12 5.35
N THR A 145 16.53 -5.12 5.83
CA THR A 145 17.09 -6.47 6.05
C THR A 145 17.49 -7.20 4.76
N HIS A 146 16.98 -6.74 3.61
CA HIS A 146 17.38 -7.22 2.28
C HIS A 146 18.65 -6.51 1.75
N LEU A 147 18.92 -5.27 2.18
CA LEU A 147 20.12 -4.50 1.79
C LEU A 147 21.38 -5.00 2.51
N ASP A 148 21.26 -5.44 3.77
CA ASP A 148 22.38 -5.97 4.57
C ASP A 148 22.94 -7.29 4.02
N LYS A 149 22.11 -8.14 3.40
CA LYS A 149 22.56 -9.43 2.85
C LYS A 149 23.53 -9.29 1.67
N GLN A 150 23.57 -8.14 1.00
CA GLN A 150 24.46 -7.90 -0.13
C GLN A 150 25.87 -7.44 0.33
N LYS A 151 26.03 -7.03 1.59
CA LYS A 151 27.30 -6.60 2.19
C LYS A 151 27.80 -7.64 3.20
N GLY A 152 28.12 -8.84 2.72
CA GLY A 152 28.69 -9.90 3.54
C GLY A 152 30.03 -9.51 4.17
N GLY A 153 30.12 -9.55 5.50
CA GLY A 153 31.36 -9.34 6.23
C GLY A 153 31.24 -9.76 7.70
N ILE A 154 32.03 -10.75 8.11
CA ILE A 154 32.13 -11.30 9.47
C ILE A 154 32.52 -10.17 10.44
N GLY A 155 31.61 -9.79 11.35
CA GLY A 155 31.96 -9.01 12.56
C GLY A 155 31.31 -7.65 12.79
N MET A 156 30.39 -7.18 11.94
CA MET A 156 29.73 -5.87 12.16
C MET A 156 28.35 -6.01 12.80
N ARG A 157 28.30 -6.21 14.12
CA ARG A 157 27.13 -5.82 14.93
C ARG A 157 27.17 -4.29 15.09
N GLY A 158 26.58 -3.56 14.14
CA GLY A 158 26.47 -2.08 14.13
C GLY A 158 27.00 -1.53 12.81
N PRO A 159 26.13 -1.03 11.91
CA PRO A 159 25.49 0.31 11.98
C PRO A 159 23.99 0.37 11.56
N GLY A 160 23.37 -0.75 11.12
CA GLY A 160 22.03 -0.74 10.51
C GLY A 160 20.89 -0.33 11.45
N GLU A 161 21.01 -0.57 12.76
CA GLU A 161 20.03 -0.09 13.75
C GLU A 161 20.04 1.44 13.87
N THR A 162 21.21 2.06 13.74
CA THR A 162 21.38 3.53 13.74
C THR A 162 20.85 4.16 12.46
N GLU A 163 21.03 3.52 11.31
CA GLU A 163 20.48 3.98 10.02
C GLU A 163 18.95 3.90 10.00
N ILE A 164 18.36 2.80 10.48
CA ILE A 164 16.90 2.65 10.61
C ILE A 164 16.31 3.72 11.53
N GLU A 165 16.95 4.02 12.66
CA GLU A 165 16.45 5.05 13.57
C GLU A 165 16.62 6.46 12.97
N THR A 166 17.67 6.67 12.17
CA THR A 166 17.86 7.91 11.41
C THR A 166 16.75 8.09 10.37
N ASP A 167 16.43 7.06 9.58
CA ASP A 167 15.33 7.10 8.59
C ASP A 167 13.97 7.32 9.27
N ARG A 168 13.72 6.62 10.38
CA ARG A 168 12.52 6.83 11.19
C ARG A 168 12.42 8.25 11.67
N ARG A 169 13.53 8.84 12.14
CA ARG A 169 13.58 10.23 12.56
C ARG A 169 13.27 11.17 11.39
N ILE A 170 13.88 10.97 10.23
CA ILE A 170 13.61 11.77 9.02
C ILE A 170 12.13 11.73 8.65
N ILE A 171 11.51 10.54 8.69
CA ILE A 171 10.08 10.40 8.36
C ILE A 171 9.19 11.03 9.43
N ARG A 172 9.54 10.94 10.72
CA ARG A 172 8.83 11.66 11.80
C ARG A 172 8.92 13.18 11.62
N ASP A 173 10.11 13.70 11.34
CA ASP A 173 10.32 15.12 11.10
C ASP A 173 9.51 15.59 9.88
N LYS A 174 9.48 14.78 8.82
CA LYS A 174 8.66 15.03 7.63
C LYS A 174 7.16 15.05 7.95
N ILE A 175 6.67 14.09 8.75
CA ILE A 175 5.28 14.06 9.23
C ILE A 175 4.94 15.36 9.97
N ASP A 176 5.82 15.83 10.85
CA ASP A 176 5.59 17.06 11.62
C ASP A 176 5.56 18.31 10.74
N VAL A 177 6.45 18.39 9.75
CA VAL A 177 6.44 19.47 8.75
C VAL A 177 5.15 19.44 7.93
N LEU A 178 4.74 18.27 7.43
CA LEU A 178 3.52 18.11 6.63
C LEU A 178 2.26 18.46 7.43
N LYS A 179 2.18 18.05 8.70
CA LYS A 179 1.08 18.44 9.61
C LYS A 179 1.00 19.94 9.81
N LYS A 180 2.13 20.62 10.04
CA LYS A 180 2.18 22.09 10.17
C LYS A 180 1.73 22.77 8.89
N LYS A 181 2.19 22.27 7.72
CA LYS A 181 1.80 22.78 6.41
C LYS A 181 0.29 22.63 6.17
N LEU A 182 -0.29 21.48 6.51
CA LEU A 182 -1.72 21.23 6.38
C LEU A 182 -2.54 22.24 7.22
N ARG A 183 -2.14 22.49 8.47
CA ARG A 183 -2.79 23.50 9.33
C ARG A 183 -2.79 24.90 8.70
N THR A 184 -1.68 25.29 8.06
CA THR A 184 -1.58 26.57 7.37
C THR A 184 -2.50 26.63 6.16
N ILE A 185 -2.56 25.56 5.36
CA ILE A 185 -3.47 25.44 4.21
C ILE A 185 -4.93 25.53 4.67
N ASP A 186 -5.30 24.81 5.73
CA ASP A 186 -6.65 24.84 6.30
C ASP A 186 -7.08 26.24 6.74
N LYS A 187 -6.16 26.99 7.36
CA LYS A 187 -6.39 28.39 7.77
C LYS A 187 -6.64 29.28 6.55
N GLN A 188 -5.84 29.13 5.48
CA GLN A 188 -6.03 29.87 4.23
C GLN A 188 -7.38 29.53 3.57
N MET A 189 -7.72 28.25 3.48
CA MET A 189 -8.98 27.77 2.90
C MET A 189 -10.19 28.24 3.72
N SER A 190 -10.08 28.30 5.05
CA SER A 190 -11.11 28.89 5.93
C SER A 190 -11.39 30.35 5.60
N VAL A 191 -10.35 31.18 5.43
CA VAL A 191 -10.48 32.59 5.05
C VAL A 191 -11.15 32.74 3.67
N GLN A 192 -10.72 31.95 2.68
CA GLN A 192 -11.34 31.98 1.35
C GLN A 192 -12.82 31.56 1.36
N ARG A 193 -13.18 30.58 2.20
CA ARG A 193 -14.58 30.14 2.38
C ARG A 193 -15.46 31.20 3.05
N LYS A 194 -14.92 31.98 3.99
CA LYS A 194 -15.66 33.08 4.63
C LYS A 194 -16.08 34.15 3.63
N ASN A 195 -15.24 34.45 2.64
CA ASN A 195 -15.57 35.39 1.56
C ASN A 195 -16.67 34.88 0.61
N ARG A 196 -17.05 33.60 0.69
CA ARG A 196 -18.11 32.95 -0.11
C ARG A 196 -19.42 32.76 0.68
N GLY A 197 -19.61 33.49 1.78
CA GLY A 197 -20.70 33.30 2.75
C GLY A 197 -22.14 33.40 2.22
N LYS A 198 -22.36 33.98 1.03
CA LYS A 198 -23.70 34.16 0.43
C LYS A 198 -24.12 33.07 -0.56
N MET A 199 -23.28 32.07 -0.83
CA MET A 199 -23.60 31.00 -1.79
C MET A 199 -24.11 29.74 -1.10
N VAL A 200 -25.13 29.12 -1.70
CA VAL A 200 -25.65 27.80 -1.28
C VAL A 200 -24.55 26.75 -1.47
N ARG A 201 -24.30 25.94 -0.45
CA ARG A 201 -23.30 24.87 -0.48
C ARG A 201 -24.02 23.53 -0.49
N VAL A 202 -23.72 22.72 -1.49
CA VAL A 202 -24.19 21.34 -1.59
C VAL A 202 -22.97 20.45 -1.72
N ALA A 203 -22.97 19.31 -1.04
CA ALA A 203 -21.97 18.26 -1.18
C ALA A 203 -22.67 16.99 -1.65
N LEU A 204 -22.11 16.35 -2.68
CA LEU A 204 -22.52 15.01 -3.09
C LEU A 204 -21.54 14.02 -2.43
N VAL A 205 -22.08 12.98 -1.83
CA VAL A 205 -21.33 11.87 -1.23
C VAL A 205 -21.92 10.58 -1.81
N GLY A 206 -21.06 9.69 -2.27
CA GLY A 206 -21.40 8.42 -2.91
C GLY A 206 -20.15 7.65 -3.26
#